data_AF-A0A7L6B965-F1
#
_entry.id   AF-A0A7L6B965-F1
#
_cell.length_a   1.000
_cell.length_b   1.000
_cell.length_c   1.000
_cell.angle_alpha   90.00
_cell.angle_beta   90.00
_cell.angle_gamma   90.00
#
_symmetry.space_group_name_H-M   'P 1'
#
loop_
_entity.id
_entity.type
_entity.pdbx_description
1 polymer ?
#
loop_
_entity_poly.entity_id
_entity_poly.type
_entity_poly.pdbx_seq_one_letter_code
_entity_poly.pdbx_strand_id
1 'polypeptide(L)' 'MNQPEWRKSTRSDNAGNCVEVAGNLPGVVLVRDSKDPSGPALAFTPDAWRSLVAHLHRAPLD' A
#
# COMPACT_ATOMS: atom_id res chain seq x y z
N MET A 1 -8.20 19.61 -2.77
CA MET A 1 -8.02 18.31 -2.09
C MET A 1 -7.22 17.44 -3.03
N ASN A 2 -6.00 17.05 -2.65
CA ASN A 2 -5.22 16.16 -3.52
C ASN A 2 -5.93 14.80 -3.60
N GLN A 3 -6.12 14.27 -4.81
CA GLN A 3 -6.62 12.91 -5.01
C GLN A 3 -5.46 11.92 -4.73
N PRO A 4 -5.74 10.68 -4.32
CA PRO A 4 -4.70 9.68 -4.14
C PRO A 4 -4.01 9.36 -5.47
N GLU A 5 -2.68 9.52 -5.52
CA GLU A 5 -1.85 9.09 -6.63
C GLU A 5 -1.37 7.66 -6.39
N TRP A 6 -2.08 6.70 -6.96
CA TRP A 6 -1.80 5.28 -6.80
C TRP A 6 -0.54 4.87 -7.55
N ARG A 7 0.39 4.23 -6.84
CA ARG A 7 1.56 3.57 -7.42
C ARG A 7 1.47 2.08 -7.19
N LYS A 8 1.46 1.31 -8.27
CA LYS A 8 1.48 -0.15 -8.24
C LYS A 8 2.86 -0.64 -7.78
N SER A 9 2.87 -1.62 -6.87
CA SER A 9 4.13 -2.25 -6.44
C SER A 9 4.80 -2.98 -7.62
N THR A 10 6.12 -2.91 -7.70
CA THR A 10 6.91 -3.66 -8.70
C THR A 10 6.89 -5.17 -8.45
N ARG A 11 6.44 -5.60 -7.28
CA ARG A 11 6.23 -7.02 -6.92
C ARG A 11 4.86 -7.55 -7.35
N SER A 12 3.99 -6.68 -7.88
CA SER A 12 2.67 -7.03 -8.42
C SER A 12 2.76 -7.62 -9.84
N ASP A 13 3.69 -8.55 -10.06
CA ASP A 13 3.79 -9.29 -11.33
C ASP A 13 2.84 -10.51 -11.33
N ASN A 14 2.68 -11.17 -12.48
CA ASN A 14 1.74 -12.22 -12.92
C ASN A 14 1.25 -13.31 -11.91
N ALA A 15 1.74 -13.35 -10.67
CA ALA A 15 1.38 -14.27 -9.60
C ALA A 15 0.14 -13.87 -8.77
N GLY A 16 -0.52 -12.75 -9.09
CA GLY A 16 -1.88 -12.49 -8.61
C GLY A 16 -2.01 -11.80 -7.25
N ASN A 17 -0.93 -11.32 -6.64
CA ASN A 17 -0.99 -10.47 -5.43
C ASN A 17 -0.64 -9.04 -5.82
N CYS A 18 -1.66 -8.24 -6.19
CA CYS A 18 -1.45 -6.91 -6.75
C CYS A 18 -1.82 -5.83 -5.74
N VAL A 19 -0.85 -5.02 -5.30
CA VAL A 19 -1.09 -3.90 -4.37
C VAL A 19 -0.71 -2.56 -4.99
N GLU A 20 -1.50 -1.54 -4.65
CA GLU A 20 -1.27 -0.13 -4.97
C GLU A 20 -1.19 0.71 -3.69
N VAL A 21 -0.29 1.70 -3.68
CA VAL A 21 -0.07 2.58 -2.53
C VAL A 21 -0.15 4.05 -2.97
N ALA A 22 -0.82 4.89 -2.18
CA ALA A 22 -0.83 6.34 -2.35
C ALA A 22 -0.29 7.02 -1.07
N GLY A 23 0.82 7.75 -1.21
CA GLY A 23 1.47 8.48 -0.11
C GLY A 23 1.53 10.00 -0.30
N ASN A 24 0.84 10.53 -1.31
CA ASN A 24 0.80 11.96 -1.64
C ASN A 24 -0.23 12.74 -0.81
N LEU A 25 -0.97 12.07 0.08
CA LEU A 25 -1.98 12.68 0.95
C LEU A 25 -1.36 13.09 2.29
N PRO A 26 -1.73 14.26 2.84
CA PRO A 26 -1.20 14.70 4.13
C PRO A 26 -1.69 13.79 5.25
N GLY A 27 -0.76 13.24 6.04
CA GLY A 27 -1.07 12.49 7.25
C GLY A 27 -1.61 11.07 7.04
N VAL A 28 -1.71 10.58 5.79
CA VAL A 28 -2.23 9.25 5.51
C VAL A 28 -1.49 8.58 4.35
N VAL A 29 -1.25 7.28 4.50
CA VAL A 29 -0.84 6.38 3.41
C VAL A 29 -1.98 5.41 3.17
N LEU A 30 -2.45 5.34 1.92
CA LEU A 30 -3.50 4.42 1.53
C LEU A 30 -2.91 3.20 0.80
N VAL A 31 -3.49 2.04 1.07
CA VAL A 31 -3.12 0.77 0.41
C VAL A 31 -4.39 0.07 -0.05
N ARG A 32 -4.42 -0.39 -1.31
CA ARG A 32 -5.56 -1.16 -1.84
C ARG A 32 -5.13 -2.33 -2.70
N ASP A 33 -6.05 -3.26 -2.89
CA ASP A 33 -5.93 -4.30 -3.92
C ASP A 33 -6.08 -3.65 -5.30
N SER A 34 -5.10 -3.87 -6.18
CA SER A 34 -5.18 -3.37 -7.55
C SER A 34 -6.28 -4.06 -8.36
N LYS A 35 -6.73 -5.25 -7.94
CA LYS A 35 -7.79 -6.02 -8.60
C LYS A 35 -9.19 -5.56 -8.21
N ASP A 36 -9.32 -4.84 -7.10
CA ASP A 36 -10.57 -4.20 -6.69
C ASP A 36 -10.37 -2.69 -6.40
N PRO A 37 -10.13 -1.85 -7.44
CA PRO A 37 -9.86 -0.43 -7.26
C PRO A 37 -11.00 0.36 -6.61
N SER A 38 -12.24 -0.14 -6.72
CA SER A 38 -13.46 0.44 -6.17
C SER A 38 -13.76 -0.06 -4.75
N GLY A 39 -13.06 -1.11 -4.31
CA GLY A 39 -13.13 -1.66 -2.98
C GLY A 39 -12.52 -0.75 -1.91
N PRO A 40 -12.60 -1.15 -0.64
CA PRO A 40 -12.04 -0.39 0.48
C PRO A 40 -10.51 -0.33 0.43
N ALA A 41 -9.96 0.84 0.76
CA ALA A 41 -8.53 1.02 0.99
C ALA A 41 -8.21 0.98 2.49
N LEU A 42 -7.11 0.33 2.86
CA LEU A 42 -6.52 0.45 4.18
C LEU A 42 -5.86 1.83 4.33
N ALA A 43 -6.01 2.45 5.49
CA ALA A 43 -5.44 3.76 5.80
C ALA A 43 -4.48 3.65 6.98
N PHE A 44 -3.25 4.13 6.79
CA PHE A 44 -2.20 4.15 7.80
C PHE A 44 -1.76 5.58 8.07
N THR A 45 -1.33 5.87 9.31
CA THR A 45 -0.46 7.03 9.54
C THR A 45 0.91 6.78 8.88
N PRO A 46 1.68 7.83 8.53
CA PRO A 46 3.01 7.66 7.94
C PRO A 46 3.95 6.80 8.79
N ASP A 47 3.91 6.94 10.12
CA ASP A 47 4.74 6.16 11.04
C ASP A 47 4.31 4.69 11.14
N ALA A 48 3.00 4.42 11.13
CA ALA A 48 2.48 3.06 11.10
C ALA A 48 2.87 2.35 9.79
N TRP A 49 2.78 3.04 8.66
CA TRP A 49 3.20 2.50 7.36
C TRP A 49 4.69 2.14 7.34
N ARG A 50 5.56 3.06 7.80
CA ARG A 50 7.01 2.81 7.88
C ARG A 50 7.33 1.62 8.78
N SER A 51 6.66 1.53 9.93
CA SER A 51 6.84 0.44 10.89
C SER A 51 6.40 -0.90 10.31
N LEU A 52 5.25 -0.94 9.62
CA LEU A 52 4.76 -2.13 8.93
C LEU A 52 5.76 -2.62 7.88
N VAL A 53 6.19 -1.74 6.97
CA VAL A 53 7.14 -2.09 5.90
C VAL A 53 8.47 -2.58 6.48
N ALA A 54 8.99 -1.91 7.51
CA ALA A 54 10.22 -2.32 8.18
C ALA A 54 10.10 -3.70 8.85
N HIS A 55 8.94 -4.01 9.41
CA HIS A 55 8.66 -5.33 10.01
C HIS A 55 8.60 -6.42 8.94
N LEU A 56 7.84 -6.19 7.86
CA LEU A 56 7.70 -7.14 6.75
C LEU A 56 9.03 -7.42 6.03
N HIS A 57 9.93 -6.45 5.97
CA HIS A 57 11.27 -6.65 5.39
C HIS A 57 12.18 -7.55 6.23
N ARG A 58 11.91 -7.69 7.53
CA ARG A 58 12.76 -8.42 8.49
C ARG A 58 12.19 -9.79 8.85
N ALA A 59 10.88 -9.98 8.71
CA ALA A 59 10.23 -11.23 9.00
C ALA A 59 10.48 -12.24 7.86
N PRO A 60 10.83 -13.51 8.15
CA PRO A 60 10.56 -14.59 7.22
C PRO A 60 9.06 -14.59 6.91
N LEU A 61 8.70 -14.64 5.63
CA LEU A 61 7.32 -14.95 5.25
C LEU A 61 7.20 -16.46 5.35
N ASP A 62 6.65 -16.94 6.46
CA ASP A 62 6.34 -18.36 6.67
C ASP A 62 5.20 -18.81 5.73
#